data_AF-A0A6I7X6P1-F1
#
_entry.id   AF-A0A6I7X6P1-F1
#
_cell.length_a   1.000
_cell.length_b   1.000
_cell.length_c   1.000
_cell.angle_alpha   90.00
_cell.angle_beta   90.00
_cell.angle_gamma   90.00
#
_symmetry.space_group_name_H-M   'P 1'
#
loop_
_entity.id
_entity.type
_entity.pdbx_description
1 polymer ?
#
loop_
_entity_poly.entity_id
_entity_poly.type
_entity_poly.pdbx_seq_one_letter_code
_entity_poly.pdbx_strand_id
1 'polypeptide(L)'
;MANGVTIEDYLPGDVTFISASINGTESSNVVSWDLGSIPSGASGAVFLSVKVNSPLSDGTILHNPASISSSETQVVSTIADVTVLSHPLLELNKTAALPHVSPGDELTYTIEYKNSGTDQATGVTLEDHIPGGVAFVSATGGGTLSNGIVSWAIGIMPAGAPAGSVTIKVKINDPLPNGTVIHNPASMNSTETGSITSQADVSVISAPVLELTKTASKTPVLAGDTLIYTLDYKNVGTDEATGVRLEDQLPGDVSFVSASGGGTLSGSVVSWDLGSISPGGTPGSVFVTVKVNSPLENGKVLQNLASITSTEHAKASSSVDVKVDSAPVLELNKTASKTHVDPGDTLTYTLDYKNTGNDQATSVKLEDHLPSDVTFISASPGSTVSGNVVSWDLGDLPGGGTSGSVFVTVQVNSPLTDGKILHNLASIASATVQPVLSSVDVTVYSQPVLELIKTAAQSHVNPGDILLYTLEYKNTGTGQATGVTLEDHLPGNVTFVSATGGGTASGSIVSWNI
;
A
#
# COMPACT_ATOMS: atom_id res chain seq x y z
N MET A 1 -59.19 -21.80 97.54
CA MET A 1 -59.52 -21.33 96.18
C MET A 1 -59.19 -19.86 96.19
N ALA A 2 -58.40 -19.38 95.24
CA ALA A 2 -58.09 -17.96 95.08
C ALA A 2 -59.06 -17.37 94.05
N ASN A 3 -59.71 -16.25 94.34
CA ASN A 3 -60.67 -15.60 93.42
C ASN A 3 -60.12 -14.31 92.81
N GLY A 4 -60.60 -13.96 91.61
CA GLY A 4 -60.19 -12.75 90.89
C GLY A 4 -58.70 -12.73 90.56
N VAL A 5 -58.15 -13.89 90.16
CA VAL A 5 -56.72 -14.03 89.91
C VAL A 5 -56.35 -13.41 88.57
N THR A 6 -55.41 -12.46 88.57
CA THR A 6 -54.86 -11.86 87.36
C THR A 6 -53.35 -12.03 87.30
N ILE A 7 -52.82 -12.19 86.08
CA ILE A 7 -51.38 -12.12 85.80
C ILE A 7 -51.16 -10.89 84.92
N GLU A 8 -50.12 -10.12 85.22
CA GLU A 8 -49.63 -9.04 84.37
C GLU A 8 -48.14 -9.27 84.08
N ASP A 9 -47.75 -9.15 82.81
CA ASP A 9 -46.37 -9.22 82.34
C ASP A 9 -46.04 -7.90 81.64
N TYR A 10 -44.96 -7.25 82.08
CA TYR A 10 -44.59 -5.90 81.66
C TYR A 10 -43.45 -6.00 80.64
N LEU A 11 -43.78 -5.79 79.37
CA LEU A 11 -42.85 -5.94 78.26
C LEU A 11 -41.78 -4.83 78.28
N PRO A 12 -40.48 -5.15 78.13
CA PRO A 12 -39.44 -4.16 77.88
C PRO A 12 -39.76 -3.33 76.63
N GLY A 13 -39.32 -2.06 76.59
CA GLY A 13 -39.50 -1.20 75.40
C GLY A 13 -38.79 -1.73 74.14
N ASP A 14 -37.82 -2.63 74.30
CA ASP A 14 -37.01 -3.22 73.24
C ASP A 14 -37.58 -4.53 72.69
N VAL A 15 -38.83 -4.87 73.02
CA VAL A 15 -39.55 -5.99 72.42
C VAL A 15 -40.87 -5.55 71.82
N THR A 16 -41.35 -6.27 70.81
CA THR A 16 -42.67 -6.11 70.22
C THR A 16 -43.52 -7.32 70.57
N PHE A 17 -44.72 -7.11 71.10
CA PHE A 17 -45.69 -8.17 71.37
C PHE A 17 -46.11 -8.90 70.08
N ILE A 18 -46.15 -10.24 70.14
CA ILE A 18 -46.61 -11.07 69.02
C ILE A 18 -47.94 -11.76 69.37
N SER A 19 -47.99 -12.45 70.50
CA SER A 19 -49.19 -13.19 70.91
C SER A 19 -49.18 -13.56 72.39
N ALA A 20 -50.36 -13.89 72.92
CA ALA A 20 -50.54 -14.43 74.26
C ALA A 20 -51.58 -15.56 74.25
N SER A 21 -51.41 -16.54 75.15
CA SER A 21 -52.39 -17.61 75.38
C SER A 21 -53.60 -17.10 76.18
N ILE A 22 -54.68 -17.89 76.26
CA ILE A 22 -55.81 -17.69 77.20
C ILE A 22 -56.35 -16.26 77.17
N ASN A 23 -56.66 -15.74 75.98
CA ASN A 23 -57.19 -14.38 75.77
C ASN A 23 -56.39 -13.25 76.45
N GLY A 24 -55.09 -13.46 76.69
CA GLY A 24 -54.23 -12.39 77.18
C GLY A 24 -54.23 -11.21 76.22
N THR A 25 -54.47 -10.01 76.73
CA THR A 25 -54.51 -8.79 75.93
C THR A 25 -53.36 -7.89 76.29
N GLU A 26 -52.66 -7.41 75.26
CA GLU A 26 -51.63 -6.38 75.42
C GLU A 26 -52.28 -4.99 75.36
N SER A 27 -51.90 -4.14 76.29
CA SER A 27 -52.21 -2.71 76.28
C SER A 27 -51.08 -1.95 76.97
N SER A 28 -50.51 -0.96 76.28
CA SER A 28 -49.45 -0.08 76.81
C SER A 28 -48.22 -0.83 77.36
N ASN A 29 -47.77 -1.85 76.62
CA ASN A 29 -46.66 -2.76 76.95
C ASN A 29 -46.91 -3.64 78.19
N VAL A 30 -48.16 -3.84 78.58
CA VAL A 30 -48.53 -4.79 79.63
C VAL A 30 -49.44 -5.85 79.03
N VAL A 31 -49.06 -7.11 79.16
CA VAL A 31 -49.89 -8.26 78.79
C VAL A 31 -50.61 -8.74 80.04
N SER A 32 -51.94 -8.69 80.03
CA SER A 32 -52.75 -9.06 81.19
C SER A 32 -53.61 -10.30 80.89
N TRP A 33 -53.70 -11.21 81.87
CA TRP A 33 -54.58 -12.36 81.87
C TRP A 33 -55.51 -12.31 83.07
N ASP A 34 -56.82 -12.47 82.85
CA ASP A 34 -57.80 -12.76 83.91
C ASP A 34 -58.07 -14.26 83.93
N LEU A 35 -57.67 -14.91 85.03
CA LEU A 35 -57.80 -16.35 85.22
C LEU A 35 -59.04 -16.72 86.06
N GLY A 36 -59.81 -15.73 86.55
CA GLY A 36 -60.99 -15.97 87.37
C GLY A 36 -60.64 -16.60 88.72
N SER A 37 -61.13 -17.81 88.99
CA SER A 37 -60.88 -18.52 90.26
C SER A 37 -59.99 -19.75 90.07
N ILE A 38 -58.98 -19.88 90.94
CA ILE A 38 -58.06 -21.02 90.96
C ILE A 38 -58.38 -21.90 92.17
N PRO A 39 -58.91 -23.13 91.97
CA PRO A 39 -59.19 -24.07 93.06
C PRO A 39 -57.97 -24.45 93.89
N SER A 40 -58.19 -24.94 95.12
CA SER A 40 -57.09 -25.38 95.98
C SER A 40 -56.30 -26.53 95.34
N GLY A 41 -54.98 -26.41 95.25
CA GLY A 41 -54.10 -27.42 94.65
C GLY A 41 -54.08 -27.45 93.13
N ALA A 42 -54.82 -26.57 92.44
CA ALA A 42 -54.75 -26.44 90.98
C ALA A 42 -53.49 -25.65 90.56
N SER A 43 -52.95 -25.99 89.40
CA SER A 43 -51.82 -25.31 88.76
C SER A 43 -52.13 -25.04 87.29
N GLY A 44 -51.55 -24.00 86.72
CA GLY A 44 -51.69 -23.65 85.31
C GLY A 44 -50.50 -22.83 84.82
N ALA A 45 -50.48 -22.54 83.52
CA ALA A 45 -49.49 -21.69 82.89
C ALA A 45 -50.17 -20.82 81.82
N VAL A 46 -49.64 -19.62 81.63
CA VAL A 46 -49.90 -18.75 80.49
C VAL A 46 -48.60 -18.56 79.72
N PHE A 47 -48.71 -18.26 78.42
CA PHE A 47 -47.58 -18.01 77.54
C PHE A 47 -47.78 -16.68 76.82
N LEU A 48 -46.69 -15.96 76.63
CA LEU A 48 -46.60 -14.84 75.71
C LEU A 48 -45.44 -15.08 74.74
N SER A 49 -45.53 -14.50 73.55
CA SER A 49 -44.46 -14.46 72.58
C SER A 49 -44.18 -13.01 72.20
N VAL A 50 -42.90 -12.66 72.23
CA VAL A 50 -42.41 -11.34 71.84
C VAL A 50 -41.31 -11.49 70.81
N LYS A 51 -41.16 -10.48 69.97
CA LYS A 51 -40.01 -10.33 69.07
C LYS A 51 -39.09 -9.28 69.65
N VAL A 52 -37.83 -9.64 69.87
CA VAL A 52 -36.81 -8.65 70.25
C VAL A 52 -36.61 -7.68 69.09
N ASN A 53 -36.68 -6.38 69.38
CA ASN A 53 -36.50 -5.33 68.38
C ASN A 53 -35.04 -5.34 67.89
N SER A 54 -34.82 -4.96 66.64
CA SER A 54 -33.48 -4.89 66.04
C SER A 54 -33.33 -3.53 65.36
N PRO A 55 -32.18 -2.86 65.48
CA PRO A 55 -30.97 -3.31 66.16
C PRO A 55 -30.97 -3.07 67.68
N LEU A 56 -30.24 -3.89 68.43
CA LEU A 56 -29.92 -3.72 69.85
C LEU A 56 -28.46 -4.08 70.08
N SER A 57 -27.77 -3.33 70.94
CA SER A 57 -26.36 -3.57 71.23
C SER A 57 -26.14 -4.92 71.94
N ASP A 58 -25.02 -5.57 71.60
CA ASP A 58 -24.59 -6.80 72.27
C ASP A 58 -24.47 -6.60 73.78
N GLY A 59 -24.97 -7.58 74.54
CA GLY A 59 -24.96 -7.55 76.01
C GLY A 59 -26.11 -6.77 76.65
N THR A 60 -27.02 -6.16 75.89
CA THR A 60 -28.23 -5.52 76.43
C THR A 60 -29.05 -6.53 77.24
N ILE A 61 -29.42 -6.20 78.47
CA ILE A 61 -30.25 -7.08 79.32
C ILE A 61 -31.70 -6.64 79.21
N LEU A 62 -32.56 -7.53 78.72
CA LEU A 62 -34.01 -7.36 78.69
C LEU A 62 -34.59 -7.83 80.02
N HIS A 63 -35.13 -6.88 80.76
CA HIS A 63 -35.75 -7.07 82.06
C HIS A 63 -37.27 -7.24 81.90
N ASN A 64 -37.79 -8.46 82.06
CA ASN A 64 -39.22 -8.75 81.89
C ASN A 64 -39.89 -9.11 83.24
N PRO A 65 -40.43 -8.13 83.99
CA PRO A 65 -41.12 -8.38 85.23
C PRO A 65 -42.54 -8.89 84.99
N ALA A 66 -42.95 -9.86 85.81
CA ALA A 66 -44.29 -10.39 85.85
C ALA A 66 -44.83 -10.36 87.28
N SER A 67 -46.15 -10.18 87.41
CA SER A 67 -46.84 -10.19 88.69
C SER A 67 -48.12 -10.99 88.64
N ILE A 68 -48.49 -11.58 89.78
CA ILE A 68 -49.77 -12.26 89.96
C ILE A 68 -50.47 -11.65 91.17
N SER A 69 -51.77 -11.40 91.03
CA SER A 69 -52.61 -10.81 92.08
C SER A 69 -53.93 -11.58 92.21
N SER A 70 -54.59 -11.42 93.36
CA SER A 70 -55.95 -11.92 93.58
C SER A 70 -56.71 -10.94 94.47
N SER A 71 -58.03 -11.10 94.60
CA SER A 71 -58.83 -10.26 95.51
C SER A 71 -58.59 -10.59 97.00
N GLU A 72 -57.83 -11.64 97.29
CA GLU A 72 -57.69 -12.22 98.63
C GLU A 72 -56.23 -12.18 99.14
N THR A 73 -55.26 -11.83 98.29
CA THR A 73 -53.82 -11.87 98.62
C THR A 73 -53.09 -10.62 98.15
N GLN A 74 -51.91 -10.35 98.74
CA GLN A 74 -51.00 -9.34 98.21
C GLN A 74 -50.44 -9.79 96.85
N VAL A 75 -50.06 -8.81 96.01
CA VAL A 75 -49.40 -9.03 94.74
C VAL A 75 -48.02 -9.65 94.97
N VAL A 76 -47.67 -10.66 94.18
CA VAL A 76 -46.34 -11.25 94.15
C VAL A 76 -45.75 -11.00 92.77
N SER A 77 -44.48 -10.58 92.70
CA SER A 77 -43.78 -10.33 91.45
C SER A 77 -42.45 -11.06 91.35
N THR A 78 -42.01 -11.27 90.12
CA THR A 78 -40.71 -11.85 89.76
C THR A 78 -40.21 -11.20 88.47
N ILE A 79 -38.93 -11.38 88.15
CA ILE A 79 -38.35 -10.87 86.91
C ILE A 79 -37.56 -11.97 86.19
N ALA A 80 -37.60 -11.96 84.87
CA ALA A 80 -36.74 -12.76 84.02
C ALA A 80 -35.83 -11.84 83.20
N ASP A 81 -34.53 -12.10 83.28
CA ASP A 81 -33.51 -11.34 82.54
C ASP A 81 -33.00 -12.17 81.37
N VAL A 82 -32.96 -11.57 80.18
CA VAL A 82 -32.40 -12.17 78.97
C VAL A 82 -31.35 -11.25 78.38
N THR A 83 -30.12 -11.75 78.22
CA THR A 83 -29.05 -10.99 77.54
C THR A 83 -29.18 -11.14 76.03
N VAL A 84 -29.24 -10.01 75.33
CA VAL A 84 -29.21 -9.94 73.86
C VAL A 84 -27.82 -10.28 73.36
N LEU A 85 -27.75 -11.17 72.37
CA LEU A 85 -26.55 -11.41 71.59
C LEU A 85 -26.72 -10.78 70.21
N SER A 86 -25.88 -9.81 69.88
CA SER A 86 -25.92 -9.10 68.60
C SER A 86 -24.53 -9.03 67.99
N HIS A 87 -24.46 -9.18 66.66
CA HIS A 87 -23.20 -9.12 65.94
C HIS A 87 -23.39 -8.38 64.60
N PRO A 88 -22.41 -7.58 64.17
CA PRO A 88 -22.39 -7.07 62.80
C PRO A 88 -22.14 -8.21 61.81
N LEU A 89 -22.70 -8.06 60.60
CA LEU A 89 -22.48 -8.97 59.49
C LEU A 89 -22.20 -8.12 58.25
N LEU A 90 -20.92 -8.00 57.90
CA LEU A 90 -20.51 -7.24 56.74
C LEU A 90 -20.66 -8.08 55.47
N GLU A 91 -21.19 -7.44 54.43
CA GLU A 91 -21.31 -7.98 53.09
C GLU A 91 -20.50 -7.09 52.15
N LEU A 92 -19.77 -7.71 51.22
CA LEU A 92 -18.95 -7.04 50.23
C LEU A 92 -19.16 -7.72 48.89
N ASN A 93 -19.50 -6.95 47.87
CA ASN A 93 -19.66 -7.42 46.51
C ASN A 93 -18.92 -6.49 45.55
N LYS A 94 -18.06 -7.05 44.72
CA LYS A 94 -17.30 -6.31 43.71
C LYS A 94 -17.64 -6.82 42.33
N THR A 95 -17.94 -5.89 41.43
CA THR A 95 -18.28 -6.19 40.05
C THR A 95 -17.45 -5.31 39.11
N ALA A 96 -17.21 -5.81 37.90
CA ALA A 96 -16.66 -5.04 36.81
C ALA A 96 -17.79 -4.64 35.85
N ALA A 97 -17.71 -3.44 35.28
CA ALA A 97 -18.71 -2.96 34.33
C ALA A 97 -18.75 -3.80 33.03
N LEU A 98 -17.64 -4.46 32.67
CA LEU A 98 -17.51 -5.29 31.48
C LEU A 98 -16.79 -6.61 31.83
N PRO A 99 -17.19 -7.75 31.23
CA PRO A 99 -16.49 -9.03 31.39
C PRO A 99 -15.21 -9.13 30.54
N HIS A 100 -15.10 -8.28 29.50
CA HIS A 100 -13.98 -8.21 28.58
C HIS A 100 -13.59 -6.77 28.26
N VAL A 101 -12.30 -6.53 28.05
CA VAL A 101 -11.74 -5.20 27.71
C VAL A 101 -10.62 -5.32 26.69
N SER A 102 -10.37 -4.26 25.94
CA SER A 102 -9.20 -4.12 25.06
C SER A 102 -8.11 -3.29 25.73
N PRO A 103 -6.83 -3.46 25.36
CA PRO A 103 -5.76 -2.56 25.78
C PRO A 103 -6.11 -1.10 25.43
N GLY A 104 -5.83 -0.18 26.36
CA GLY A 104 -6.16 1.24 26.22
C GLY A 104 -7.56 1.65 26.70
N ASP A 105 -8.48 0.69 26.89
CA ASP A 105 -9.83 0.95 27.41
C ASP A 105 -9.80 1.49 28.85
N GLU A 106 -10.86 2.16 29.25
CA GLU A 106 -11.12 2.46 30.66
C GLU A 106 -12.19 1.52 31.21
N LEU A 107 -11.90 0.90 32.36
CA LEU A 107 -12.78 -0.02 33.04
C LEU A 107 -13.19 0.54 34.41
N THR A 108 -14.48 0.43 34.72
CA THR A 108 -15.02 0.79 36.04
C THR A 108 -15.32 -0.47 36.85
N TYR A 109 -14.81 -0.53 38.06
CA TYR A 109 -15.22 -1.47 39.10
C TYR A 109 -16.18 -0.80 40.07
N THR A 110 -17.20 -1.53 40.50
CA THR A 110 -18.15 -1.11 41.54
C THR A 110 -18.01 -2.02 42.74
N ILE A 111 -17.81 -1.43 43.91
CA ILE A 111 -17.83 -2.12 45.19
C ILE A 111 -19.09 -1.71 45.93
N GLU A 112 -19.94 -2.68 46.25
CA GLU A 112 -21.12 -2.52 47.09
C GLU A 112 -20.86 -3.17 48.45
N TYR A 113 -21.28 -2.51 49.52
CA TYR A 113 -21.05 -2.98 50.88
C TYR A 113 -22.23 -2.67 51.81
N LYS A 114 -22.47 -3.54 52.78
CA LYS A 114 -23.60 -3.42 53.71
C LYS A 114 -23.30 -4.10 55.04
N ASN A 115 -23.90 -3.60 56.12
CA ASN A 115 -24.00 -4.32 57.38
C ASN A 115 -25.42 -4.90 57.51
N SER A 116 -25.57 -6.21 57.26
CA SER A 116 -26.83 -6.94 57.40
C SER A 116 -27.02 -7.59 58.77
N GLY A 117 -26.07 -7.33 59.69
CA GLY A 117 -26.13 -7.83 61.07
C GLY A 117 -27.13 -7.10 61.95
N THR A 118 -27.14 -7.47 63.23
CA THR A 118 -28.05 -6.92 64.24
C THR A 118 -27.40 -5.88 65.16
N ASP A 119 -26.08 -5.68 65.04
CA ASP A 119 -25.33 -4.60 65.70
C ASP A 119 -24.51 -3.76 64.71
N GLN A 120 -24.09 -2.57 65.12
CA GLN A 120 -23.21 -1.71 64.32
C GLN A 120 -21.80 -2.31 64.18
N ALA A 121 -21.17 -2.08 63.03
CA ALA A 121 -19.73 -2.29 62.85
C ALA A 121 -19.00 -0.95 63.01
N THR A 122 -17.89 -0.92 63.72
CA THR A 122 -17.08 0.29 63.92
C THR A 122 -15.67 0.10 63.37
N GLY A 123 -14.94 1.21 63.18
CA GLY A 123 -13.62 1.19 62.57
C GLY A 123 -13.60 0.61 61.16
N VAL A 124 -14.71 0.70 60.41
CA VAL A 124 -14.84 0.03 59.11
C VAL A 124 -13.90 0.67 58.10
N THR A 125 -13.07 -0.15 57.46
CA THR A 125 -12.18 0.24 56.37
C THR A 125 -12.45 -0.61 55.14
N LEU A 126 -12.38 0.01 53.97
CA LEU A 126 -12.49 -0.65 52.67
C LEU A 126 -11.21 -0.41 51.87
N GLU A 127 -10.72 -1.43 51.19
CA GLU A 127 -9.52 -1.36 50.34
C GLU A 127 -9.76 -2.05 48.99
N ASP A 128 -9.16 -1.50 47.93
CA ASP A 128 -9.13 -2.04 46.57
C ASP A 128 -7.68 -2.10 46.09
N HIS A 129 -7.18 -3.28 45.74
CA HIS A 129 -5.80 -3.46 45.31
C HIS A 129 -5.73 -3.38 43.79
N ILE A 130 -5.15 -2.30 43.27
CA ILE A 130 -5.00 -2.07 41.83
C ILE A 130 -4.02 -3.11 41.27
N PRO A 131 -4.46 -4.04 40.40
CA PRO A 131 -3.61 -5.10 39.89
C PRO A 131 -2.60 -4.60 38.85
N GLY A 132 -1.60 -5.42 38.55
CA GLY A 132 -0.74 -5.22 37.38
C GLY A 132 -1.54 -5.26 36.07
N GLY A 133 -1.07 -4.53 35.06
CA GLY A 133 -1.74 -4.46 33.75
C GLY A 133 -2.79 -3.35 33.63
N VAL A 134 -3.05 -2.60 34.69
CA VAL A 134 -3.92 -1.41 34.66
C VAL A 134 -3.28 -0.21 35.37
N ALA A 135 -3.70 0.99 35.01
CA ALA A 135 -3.34 2.24 35.68
C ALA A 135 -4.57 2.85 36.37
N PHE A 136 -4.42 3.29 37.61
CA PHE A 136 -5.49 3.98 38.33
C PHE A 136 -5.84 5.31 37.65
N VAL A 137 -7.14 5.58 37.46
CA VAL A 137 -7.64 6.85 36.90
C VAL A 137 -8.34 7.66 37.99
N SER A 138 -9.32 7.08 38.68
CA SER A 138 -10.07 7.78 39.73
C SER A 138 -10.81 6.84 40.66
N ALA A 139 -11.20 7.36 41.82
CA ALA A 139 -12.09 6.70 42.77
C ALA A 139 -13.16 7.68 43.25
N THR A 140 -14.37 7.18 43.51
CA THR A 140 -15.44 7.94 44.16
C THR A 140 -15.40 7.77 45.68
N GLY A 141 -16.25 8.50 46.40
CA GLY A 141 -16.38 8.35 47.86
C GLY A 141 -15.15 8.80 48.67
N GLY A 142 -14.24 9.58 48.08
CA GLY A 142 -13.04 10.06 48.76
C GLY A 142 -11.92 9.02 48.87
N GLY A 143 -11.95 7.97 48.06
CA GLY A 143 -10.89 6.95 48.02
C GLY A 143 -9.54 7.55 47.65
N THR A 144 -8.49 7.14 48.38
CA THR A 144 -7.13 7.64 48.16
C THR A 144 -6.20 6.51 47.76
N LEU A 145 -5.46 6.69 46.67
CA LEU A 145 -4.47 5.73 46.20
C LEU A 145 -3.14 5.94 46.94
N SER A 146 -2.62 4.89 47.55
CA SER A 146 -1.27 4.83 48.11
C SER A 146 -0.68 3.44 47.90
N ASN A 147 0.54 3.34 47.37
CA ASN A 147 1.26 2.08 47.15
C ASN A 147 0.44 1.00 46.41
N GLY A 148 -0.37 1.40 45.42
CA GLY A 148 -1.19 0.47 44.62
C GLY A 148 -2.51 0.03 45.29
N ILE A 149 -2.85 0.60 46.45
CA ILE A 149 -4.09 0.31 47.17
C ILE A 149 -4.92 1.59 47.24
N VAL A 150 -6.19 1.51 46.86
CA VAL A 150 -7.17 2.58 47.10
C VAL A 150 -7.88 2.26 48.40
N SER A 151 -7.83 3.16 49.38
CA SER A 151 -8.42 2.93 50.70
C SER A 151 -9.50 3.97 51.02
N TRP A 152 -10.55 3.53 51.73
CA TRP A 152 -11.63 4.34 52.28
C TRP A 152 -11.81 4.06 53.78
N ALA A 153 -11.92 5.13 54.57
CA ALA A 153 -12.30 5.05 55.99
C ALA A 153 -13.82 5.25 56.11
N ILE A 154 -14.57 4.14 56.17
CA ILE A 154 -16.05 4.17 56.26
C ILE A 154 -16.49 4.54 57.68
N GLY A 155 -15.74 4.13 58.70
CA GLY A 155 -15.99 4.51 60.09
C GLY A 155 -17.05 3.62 60.75
N ILE A 156 -18.28 4.10 60.87
CA ILE A 156 -19.37 3.37 61.54
C ILE A 156 -20.42 2.96 60.52
N MET A 157 -20.79 1.68 60.53
CA MET A 157 -21.88 1.13 59.74
C MET A 157 -22.99 0.58 60.65
N PRO A 158 -24.09 1.33 60.84
CA PRO A 158 -25.22 0.87 61.63
C PRO A 158 -25.86 -0.40 61.04
N ALA A 159 -26.37 -1.28 61.91
CA ALA A 159 -27.17 -2.43 61.49
C ALA A 159 -28.42 -1.98 60.73
N GLY A 160 -28.69 -2.61 59.58
CA GLY A 160 -29.86 -2.31 58.76
C GLY A 160 -29.77 -1.01 57.94
N ALA A 161 -28.63 -0.33 57.94
CA ALA A 161 -28.41 0.83 57.07
C ALA A 161 -28.52 0.46 55.58
N PRO A 162 -28.88 1.42 54.69
CA PRO A 162 -28.82 1.21 53.25
C PRO A 162 -27.41 0.78 52.81
N ALA A 163 -27.33 -0.02 51.74
CA ALA A 163 -26.04 -0.39 51.17
C ALA A 163 -25.28 0.85 50.67
N GLY A 164 -23.97 0.89 50.95
CA GLY A 164 -23.05 1.85 50.39
C GLY A 164 -22.46 1.36 49.08
N SER A 165 -21.96 2.27 48.25
CA SER A 165 -21.27 1.94 47.01
C SER A 165 -20.17 2.95 46.69
N VAL A 166 -19.03 2.44 46.23
CA VAL A 166 -17.92 3.22 45.65
C VAL A 166 -17.49 2.60 44.33
N THR A 167 -16.88 3.41 43.49
CA THR A 167 -16.38 3.00 42.17
C THR A 167 -14.92 3.37 41.99
N ILE A 168 -14.23 2.51 41.25
CA ILE A 168 -12.83 2.67 40.87
C ILE A 168 -12.75 2.61 39.36
N LYS A 169 -12.15 3.62 38.74
CA LYS A 169 -11.87 3.65 37.31
C LYS A 169 -10.40 3.39 37.07
N VAL A 170 -10.09 2.46 36.18
CA VAL A 170 -8.73 2.12 35.75
C VAL A 170 -8.63 2.20 34.23
N LYS A 171 -7.42 2.42 33.71
CA LYS A 171 -7.10 2.33 32.29
C LYS A 171 -6.29 1.05 32.06
N ILE A 172 -6.70 0.23 31.08
CA ILE A 172 -5.98 -0.98 30.71
C ILE A 172 -4.68 -0.57 30.01
N ASN A 173 -3.55 -1.15 30.44
CA ASN A 173 -2.26 -0.86 29.81
C ASN A 173 -2.30 -1.27 28.33
N ASP A 174 -1.63 -0.48 27.49
CA ASP A 174 -1.49 -0.74 26.06
C ASP A 174 0.01 -0.76 25.71
N PRO A 175 0.57 -1.90 25.31
CA PRO A 175 -0.11 -3.18 25.03
C PRO A 175 -0.38 -4.07 26.25
N LEU A 176 -1.31 -5.02 26.10
CA LEU A 176 -1.53 -6.11 27.06
C LEU A 176 -1.94 -7.40 26.31
N PRO A 177 -1.28 -8.56 26.56
CA PRO A 177 -1.48 -9.77 25.76
C PRO A 177 -2.89 -10.33 25.81
N ASN A 178 -3.33 -10.93 24.70
CA ASN A 178 -4.65 -11.52 24.58
C ASN A 178 -4.84 -12.67 25.58
N GLY A 179 -6.01 -12.73 26.21
CA GLY A 179 -6.34 -13.75 27.20
C GLY A 179 -5.78 -13.49 28.61
N THR A 180 -5.07 -12.37 28.83
CA THR A 180 -4.70 -11.94 30.20
C THR A 180 -5.96 -11.76 31.05
N VAL A 181 -5.97 -12.30 32.27
CA VAL A 181 -7.06 -12.08 33.23
C VAL A 181 -6.60 -11.08 34.28
N ILE A 182 -7.34 -9.98 34.41
CA ILE A 182 -7.12 -8.94 35.40
C ILE A 182 -7.94 -9.30 36.63
N HIS A 183 -7.25 -9.67 37.70
CA HIS A 183 -7.85 -9.97 39.00
C HIS A 183 -7.83 -8.72 39.88
N ASN A 184 -9.00 -8.13 40.16
CA ASN A 184 -9.07 -6.95 41.00
C ASN A 184 -9.75 -7.27 42.35
N PRO A 185 -8.99 -7.58 43.42
CA PRO A 185 -9.55 -7.88 44.73
C PRO A 185 -9.86 -6.61 45.53
N ALA A 186 -10.86 -6.69 46.39
CA ALA A 186 -11.19 -5.71 47.40
C ALA A 186 -11.38 -6.41 48.75
N SER A 187 -11.07 -5.71 49.83
CA SER A 187 -11.24 -6.21 51.19
C SER A 187 -11.94 -5.17 52.07
N MET A 188 -12.68 -5.66 53.06
CA MET A 188 -13.32 -4.84 54.08
C MET A 188 -13.02 -5.43 55.45
N ASN A 189 -12.80 -4.56 56.44
CA ASN A 189 -12.50 -4.90 57.83
C ASN A 189 -13.29 -4.02 58.79
N SER A 190 -13.52 -4.49 60.02
CA SER A 190 -14.01 -3.70 61.15
C SER A 190 -13.30 -4.11 62.44
N THR A 191 -13.58 -3.44 63.55
CA THR A 191 -13.06 -3.83 64.87
C THR A 191 -13.71 -5.09 65.44
N GLU A 192 -14.94 -5.39 65.04
CA GLU A 192 -15.75 -6.51 65.55
C GLU A 192 -15.68 -7.73 64.63
N THR A 193 -15.41 -7.54 63.33
CA THR A 193 -15.37 -8.64 62.35
C THR A 193 -13.97 -8.84 61.79
N GLY A 194 -13.67 -10.07 61.37
CA GLY A 194 -12.49 -10.32 60.53
C GLY A 194 -12.64 -9.72 59.12
N SER A 195 -11.58 -9.85 58.32
CA SER A 195 -11.57 -9.36 56.95
C SER A 195 -12.45 -10.21 56.04
N ILE A 196 -13.28 -9.53 55.24
CA ILE A 196 -14.00 -10.14 54.12
C ILE A 196 -13.44 -9.61 52.81
N THR A 197 -13.50 -10.43 51.77
CA THR A 197 -12.94 -10.09 50.45
C THR A 197 -13.93 -10.37 49.34
N SER A 198 -13.88 -9.57 48.29
CA SER A 198 -14.56 -9.83 47.02
C SER A 198 -13.61 -9.54 45.86
N GLN A 199 -13.77 -10.22 44.74
CA GLN A 199 -12.92 -10.03 43.56
C GLN A 199 -13.79 -9.90 42.31
N ALA A 200 -13.36 -9.05 41.38
CA ALA A 200 -13.90 -9.00 40.04
C ALA A 200 -12.79 -9.32 39.04
N ASP A 201 -13.07 -10.26 38.13
CA ASP A 201 -12.16 -10.71 37.10
C ASP A 201 -12.63 -10.24 35.73
N VAL A 202 -11.69 -9.74 34.93
CA VAL A 202 -11.95 -9.29 33.56
C VAL A 202 -10.90 -9.87 32.62
N SER A 203 -11.32 -10.42 31.49
CA SER A 203 -10.39 -10.95 30.49
C SER A 203 -10.06 -9.91 29.42
N VAL A 204 -8.80 -9.85 29.00
CA VAL A 204 -8.32 -8.94 27.95
C VAL A 204 -8.49 -9.59 26.59
N ILE A 205 -9.06 -8.85 25.64
CA ILE A 205 -9.11 -9.23 24.24
C ILE A 205 -8.21 -8.26 23.47
N SER A 206 -7.16 -8.77 22.84
CA SER A 206 -6.26 -7.99 22.00
C SER A 206 -5.90 -8.76 20.74
N ALA A 207 -5.49 -8.02 19.71
CA ALA A 207 -5.10 -8.61 18.43
C ALA A 207 -4.05 -7.72 17.75
N PRO A 208 -3.08 -8.32 17.04
CA PRO A 208 -2.24 -7.56 16.14
C PRO A 208 -3.06 -7.05 14.94
N VAL A 209 -2.67 -5.91 14.38
CA VAL A 209 -3.22 -5.37 13.14
C VAL A 209 -2.05 -4.87 12.31
N LEU A 210 -1.73 -5.57 11.24
CA LEU A 210 -0.61 -5.21 10.36
C LEU A 210 -1.08 -4.26 9.26
N GLU A 211 -0.39 -3.12 9.14
CA GLU A 211 -0.51 -2.21 8.01
C GLU A 211 0.69 -2.38 7.07
N LEU A 212 0.42 -2.33 5.77
CA LEU A 212 1.43 -2.37 4.71
C LEU A 212 1.12 -1.27 3.70
N THR A 213 2.13 -0.45 3.37
CA THR A 213 2.06 0.51 2.28
C THR A 213 3.17 0.25 1.29
N LYS A 214 2.82 0.31 0.00
CA LYS A 214 3.74 0.10 -1.10
C LYS A 214 3.83 1.34 -1.97
N THR A 215 5.04 1.77 -2.28
CA THR A 215 5.30 2.89 -3.19
C THR A 215 6.35 2.51 -4.24
N ALA A 216 6.45 3.33 -5.28
CA ALA A 216 7.42 3.17 -6.36
C ALA A 216 8.22 4.46 -6.52
N SER A 217 9.51 4.34 -6.81
CA SER A 217 10.42 5.50 -6.91
C SER A 217 10.14 6.43 -8.09
N LYS A 218 9.43 5.94 -9.11
CA LYS A 218 9.12 6.66 -10.35
C LYS A 218 7.73 6.23 -10.85
N THR A 219 6.93 7.19 -11.33
CA THR A 219 5.74 6.94 -12.14
C THR A 219 5.45 8.18 -13.01
N PRO A 220 5.58 8.11 -14.35
CA PRO A 220 5.95 6.93 -15.14
C PRO A 220 7.45 6.54 -15.02
N VAL A 221 7.82 5.36 -15.53
CA VAL A 221 9.20 4.85 -15.59
C VAL A 221 9.59 4.50 -17.03
N LEU A 222 10.84 4.77 -17.43
CA LEU A 222 11.31 4.39 -18.77
C LEU A 222 11.52 2.88 -18.89
N ALA A 223 11.21 2.27 -20.03
CA ALA A 223 11.63 0.90 -20.29
C ALA A 223 13.17 0.81 -20.30
N GLY A 224 13.73 -0.19 -19.62
CA GLY A 224 15.17 -0.37 -19.43
C GLY A 224 15.75 0.28 -18.16
N ASP A 225 15.02 1.20 -17.54
CA ASP A 225 15.44 1.89 -16.31
C ASP A 225 15.32 0.99 -15.07
N THR A 226 16.02 1.40 -14.01
CA THR A 226 15.83 0.83 -12.67
C THR A 226 14.63 1.49 -11.98
N LEU A 227 13.84 0.66 -11.30
CA LEU A 227 12.69 1.03 -10.47
C LEU A 227 12.87 0.43 -9.07
N ILE A 228 12.58 1.22 -8.03
CA ILE A 228 12.63 0.76 -6.64
C ILE A 228 11.22 0.74 -6.08
N TYR A 229 10.80 -0.39 -5.54
CA TYR A 229 9.59 -0.51 -4.74
C TYR A 229 9.95 -0.42 -3.25
N THR A 230 9.28 0.46 -2.52
CA THR A 230 9.43 0.58 -1.06
C THR A 230 8.20 -0.01 -0.38
N LEU A 231 8.42 -0.85 0.62
CA LEU A 231 7.40 -1.51 1.41
C LEU A 231 7.57 -1.09 2.88
N ASP A 232 6.66 -0.27 3.37
CA ASP A 232 6.64 0.16 4.77
C ASP A 232 5.55 -0.61 5.51
N TYR A 233 5.88 -1.08 6.71
CA TYR A 233 4.98 -1.92 7.51
C TYR A 233 5.06 -1.61 9.00
N LYS A 234 3.96 -1.83 9.72
CA LYS A 234 3.89 -1.68 11.19
C LYS A 234 2.72 -2.47 11.77
N ASN A 235 2.80 -2.76 13.06
CA ASN A 235 1.68 -3.30 13.83
C ASN A 235 0.97 -2.15 14.56
N VAL A 236 -0.24 -1.82 14.14
CA VAL A 236 -1.12 -0.81 14.77
C VAL A 236 -2.17 -1.44 15.70
N GLY A 237 -2.14 -2.75 15.86
CA GLY A 237 -2.98 -3.46 16.81
C GLY A 237 -2.47 -3.32 18.24
N THR A 238 -3.11 -4.04 19.15
CA THR A 238 -2.86 -3.97 20.60
C THR A 238 -2.19 -5.21 21.16
N ASP A 239 -1.85 -6.18 20.29
CA ASP A 239 -1.08 -7.37 20.65
C ASP A 239 0.07 -7.63 19.65
N GLU A 240 1.09 -8.37 20.07
CA GLU A 240 2.25 -8.71 19.26
C GLU A 240 1.85 -9.57 18.05
N ALA A 241 2.34 -9.20 16.86
CA ALA A 241 2.23 -10.03 15.67
C ALA A 241 3.44 -10.97 15.64
N THR A 242 3.24 -12.29 15.62
CA THR A 242 4.35 -13.26 15.54
C THR A 242 4.35 -14.01 14.20
N GLY A 243 5.49 -14.63 13.86
CA GLY A 243 5.65 -15.32 12.58
C GLY A 243 5.42 -14.40 11.37
N VAL A 244 5.79 -13.13 11.47
CA VAL A 244 5.46 -12.13 10.46
C VAL A 244 6.26 -12.39 9.18
N ARG A 245 5.52 -12.50 8.07
CA ARG A 245 6.02 -12.81 6.74
C ARG A 245 5.58 -11.74 5.75
N LEU A 246 6.54 -11.11 5.07
CA LEU A 246 6.30 -10.12 4.02
C LEU A 246 6.69 -10.73 2.66
N GLU A 247 5.86 -10.50 1.65
CA GLU A 247 6.06 -10.99 0.28
C GLU A 247 5.76 -9.88 -0.73
N ASP A 248 6.56 -9.79 -1.79
CA ASP A 248 6.42 -8.88 -2.91
C ASP A 248 6.40 -9.67 -4.23
N GLN A 249 5.25 -9.68 -4.90
CA GLN A 249 5.03 -10.42 -6.15
C GLN A 249 5.38 -9.54 -7.34
N LEU A 250 6.60 -9.70 -7.87
CA LEU A 250 7.09 -8.90 -8.98
C LEU A 250 6.29 -9.16 -10.27
N PRO A 251 5.99 -8.11 -11.07
CA PRO A 251 5.38 -8.26 -12.38
C PRO A 251 6.33 -8.96 -13.36
N GLY A 252 5.79 -9.62 -14.39
CA GLY A 252 6.60 -10.36 -15.37
C GLY A 252 7.49 -9.48 -16.27
N ASP A 253 7.17 -8.19 -16.38
CA ASP A 253 7.86 -7.21 -17.24
C ASP A 253 9.04 -6.51 -16.53
N VAL A 254 9.50 -7.05 -15.39
CA VAL A 254 10.70 -6.58 -14.68
C VAL A 254 11.63 -7.73 -14.34
N SER A 255 12.92 -7.42 -14.15
CA SER A 255 13.94 -8.35 -13.67
C SER A 255 14.44 -7.92 -12.29
N PHE A 256 14.57 -8.85 -11.36
CA PHE A 256 15.07 -8.59 -10.01
C PHE A 256 16.55 -8.16 -10.03
N VAL A 257 16.88 -7.10 -9.30
CA VAL A 257 18.26 -6.63 -9.11
C VAL A 257 18.73 -6.92 -7.69
N SER A 258 17.99 -6.44 -6.69
CA SER A 258 18.33 -6.63 -5.27
C SER A 258 17.15 -6.39 -4.35
N ALA A 259 17.27 -6.85 -3.10
CA ALA A 259 16.35 -6.52 -2.02
C ALA A 259 17.15 -6.15 -0.76
N SER A 260 16.61 -5.23 0.05
CA SER A 260 17.18 -4.91 1.36
C SER A 260 16.62 -5.82 2.46
N GLY A 261 17.13 -5.68 3.69
CA GLY A 261 16.60 -6.39 4.85
C GLY A 261 16.70 -7.91 4.78
N GLY A 262 17.58 -8.45 3.93
CA GLY A 262 17.74 -9.90 3.74
C GLY A 262 16.66 -10.54 2.87
N GLY A 263 15.92 -9.76 2.08
CA GLY A 263 14.89 -10.28 1.17
C GLY A 263 15.46 -11.27 0.15
N THR A 264 14.78 -12.40 -0.02
CA THR A 264 15.19 -13.45 -0.96
C THR A 264 14.16 -13.63 -2.07
N LEU A 265 14.64 -13.77 -3.30
CA LEU A 265 13.81 -14.06 -4.46
C LEU A 265 13.64 -15.58 -4.64
N SER A 266 12.40 -16.02 -4.80
CA SER A 266 12.05 -17.37 -5.27
C SER A 266 10.99 -17.27 -6.37
N GLY A 267 11.36 -17.68 -7.59
CA GLY A 267 10.54 -17.43 -8.77
C GLY A 267 10.38 -15.92 -9.01
N SER A 268 9.16 -15.42 -8.91
CA SER A 268 8.82 -13.99 -9.05
C SER A 268 8.44 -13.33 -7.72
N VAL A 269 8.59 -14.02 -6.58
CA VAL A 269 8.25 -13.51 -5.25
C VAL A 269 9.51 -13.19 -4.47
N VAL A 270 9.66 -11.94 -4.03
CA VAL A 270 10.67 -11.55 -3.04
C VAL A 270 10.04 -11.64 -1.66
N SER A 271 10.77 -12.17 -0.68
CA SER A 271 10.17 -12.47 0.62
C SER A 271 11.11 -12.29 1.81
N TRP A 272 10.51 -11.93 2.95
CA TRP A 272 11.18 -11.65 4.22
C TRP A 272 10.47 -12.33 5.39
N ASP A 273 11.27 -12.94 6.27
CA ASP A 273 10.83 -13.41 7.58
C ASP A 273 11.20 -12.36 8.62
N LEU A 274 10.20 -11.65 9.14
CA LEU A 274 10.38 -10.49 10.01
C LEU A 274 10.34 -10.84 11.51
N GLY A 275 10.01 -12.09 11.85
CA GLY A 275 9.93 -12.55 13.23
C GLY A 275 8.69 -12.03 13.93
N SER A 276 8.84 -11.17 14.94
CA SER A 276 7.72 -10.54 15.62
C SER A 276 7.74 -9.01 15.53
N ILE A 277 6.56 -8.40 15.53
CA ILE A 277 6.39 -6.95 15.49
C ILE A 277 5.47 -6.53 16.63
N SER A 278 6.04 -5.82 17.60
CA SER A 278 5.31 -5.33 18.77
C SER A 278 4.29 -4.23 18.42
N PRO A 279 3.18 -4.12 19.17
CA PRO A 279 2.21 -3.03 19.07
C PRO A 279 2.87 -1.66 19.16
N GLY A 280 2.51 -0.73 18.27
CA GLY A 280 3.04 0.63 18.30
C GLY A 280 4.57 0.73 18.13
N GLY A 281 5.22 -0.37 17.72
CA GLY A 281 6.66 -0.43 17.48
C GLY A 281 7.11 0.50 16.36
N THR A 282 8.43 0.72 16.26
CA THR A 282 9.00 1.51 15.17
C THR A 282 8.61 0.89 13.83
N PRO A 283 8.03 1.66 12.88
CA PRO A 283 7.70 1.16 11.56
C PRO A 283 8.94 0.57 10.87
N GLY A 284 8.77 -0.60 10.25
CA GLY A 284 9.78 -1.22 9.41
C GLY A 284 9.66 -0.77 7.96
N SER A 285 10.77 -0.82 7.23
CA SER A 285 10.81 -0.48 5.80
C SER A 285 11.85 -1.36 5.09
N VAL A 286 11.45 -1.95 3.97
CA VAL A 286 12.33 -2.67 3.05
C VAL A 286 12.10 -2.21 1.62
N PHE A 287 13.07 -2.45 0.75
CA PHE A 287 12.97 -2.07 -0.66
C PHE A 287 13.40 -3.20 -1.58
N VAL A 288 12.77 -3.24 -2.76
CA VAL A 288 13.11 -4.13 -3.87
C VAL A 288 13.51 -3.28 -5.07
N THR A 289 14.70 -3.51 -5.59
CA THR A 289 15.19 -2.88 -6.81
C THR A 289 14.99 -3.84 -7.97
N VAL A 290 14.36 -3.37 -9.03
CA VAL A 290 14.13 -4.11 -10.28
C VAL A 290 14.59 -3.30 -11.49
N LYS A 291 14.92 -3.98 -12.58
CA LYS A 291 15.13 -3.36 -13.89
C LYS A 291 13.91 -3.61 -14.76
N VAL A 292 13.30 -2.55 -15.28
CA VAL A 292 12.17 -2.65 -16.20
C VAL A 292 12.68 -3.22 -17.52
N ASN A 293 12.00 -4.25 -18.05
CA ASN A 293 12.40 -4.86 -19.31
C ASN A 293 12.33 -3.83 -20.46
N SER A 294 13.12 -4.05 -21.51
CA SER A 294 13.12 -3.20 -22.71
C SER A 294 13.36 -4.09 -23.94
N PRO A 295 12.65 -3.85 -25.05
CA PRO A 295 11.61 -2.82 -25.24
C PRO A 295 10.29 -3.17 -24.52
N LEU A 296 9.47 -2.16 -24.22
CA LEU A 296 8.08 -2.31 -23.74
C LEU A 296 7.20 -1.23 -24.38
N GLU A 297 5.92 -1.53 -24.56
CA GLU A 297 4.94 -0.60 -25.12
C GLU A 297 4.73 0.61 -24.22
N ASN A 298 4.63 1.79 -24.83
CA ASN A 298 4.28 3.02 -24.10
C ASN A 298 2.91 2.90 -23.42
N GLY A 299 2.84 3.30 -22.15
CA GLY A 299 1.61 3.26 -21.35
C GLY A 299 1.30 1.91 -20.70
N LYS A 300 2.10 0.86 -20.94
CA LYS A 300 1.98 -0.43 -20.23
C LYS A 300 2.00 -0.21 -18.71
N VAL A 301 1.09 -0.87 -17.98
CA VAL A 301 1.01 -0.76 -16.52
C VAL A 301 1.71 -1.93 -15.86
N LEU A 302 2.73 -1.63 -15.06
CA LEU A 302 3.39 -2.57 -14.15
C LEU A 302 2.66 -2.55 -12.82
N GLN A 303 1.81 -3.54 -12.58
CA GLN A 303 1.15 -3.74 -11.30
C GLN A 303 2.05 -4.60 -10.41
N ASN A 304 2.51 -4.06 -9.28
CA ASN A 304 3.28 -4.80 -8.29
C ASN A 304 2.49 -4.92 -6.99
N LEU A 305 2.31 -6.15 -6.50
CA LEU A 305 1.47 -6.46 -5.34
C LEU A 305 2.34 -7.02 -4.21
N ALA A 306 2.24 -6.43 -3.03
CA ALA A 306 2.85 -6.93 -1.83
C ALA A 306 1.81 -7.33 -0.79
N SER A 307 2.21 -8.22 0.11
CA SER A 307 1.40 -8.65 1.23
C SER A 307 2.20 -9.02 2.46
N ILE A 308 1.61 -8.76 3.62
CA ILE A 308 2.16 -9.11 4.93
C ILE A 308 1.15 -9.98 5.69
N THR A 309 1.66 -10.99 6.40
CA THR A 309 0.87 -11.96 7.18
C THR A 309 1.52 -12.20 8.54
N SER A 310 0.74 -12.63 9.53
CA SER A 310 1.22 -13.15 10.82
C SER A 310 0.48 -14.43 11.17
N THR A 311 0.85 -15.10 12.26
CA THR A 311 0.15 -16.30 12.74
C THR A 311 -1.25 -16.02 13.29
N GLU A 312 -1.48 -14.81 13.82
CA GLU A 312 -2.72 -14.41 14.48
C GLU A 312 -3.67 -13.62 13.57
N HIS A 313 -3.15 -12.90 12.57
CA HIS A 313 -3.91 -11.93 11.79
C HIS A 313 -4.04 -12.32 10.31
N ALA A 314 -5.15 -11.88 9.72
CA ALA A 314 -5.39 -12.01 8.29
C ALA A 314 -4.38 -11.22 7.45
N LYS A 315 -4.21 -11.64 6.20
CA LYS A 315 -3.32 -11.02 5.22
C LYS A 315 -3.68 -9.54 4.98
N ALA A 316 -2.73 -8.63 5.16
CA ALA A 316 -2.81 -7.26 4.65
C ALA A 316 -2.04 -7.16 3.32
N SER A 317 -2.52 -6.34 2.40
CA SER A 317 -1.92 -6.20 1.06
C SER A 317 -1.91 -4.76 0.58
N SER A 318 -0.91 -4.42 -0.21
CA SER A 318 -0.79 -3.12 -0.86
C SER A 318 -0.22 -3.29 -2.26
N SER A 319 -0.72 -2.53 -3.22
CA SER A 319 -0.28 -2.57 -4.60
C SER A 319 0.09 -1.18 -5.08
N VAL A 320 0.99 -1.12 -6.05
CA VAL A 320 1.31 0.11 -6.76
C VAL A 320 1.34 -0.18 -8.26
N ASP A 321 0.72 0.72 -9.01
CA ASP A 321 0.68 0.69 -10.47
C ASP A 321 1.66 1.73 -11.01
N VAL A 322 2.59 1.29 -11.86
CA VAL A 322 3.58 2.17 -12.51
C VAL A 322 3.38 2.11 -14.01
N LYS A 323 3.13 3.27 -14.65
CA LYS A 323 3.07 3.35 -16.11
C LYS A 323 4.48 3.37 -16.71
N VAL A 324 4.68 2.59 -17.77
CA VAL A 324 5.87 2.65 -18.59
C VAL A 324 5.74 3.84 -19.55
N ASP A 325 6.79 4.65 -19.64
CA ASP A 325 6.96 5.68 -20.66
C ASP A 325 8.03 5.20 -21.65
N SER A 326 7.69 5.12 -22.93
CA SER A 326 8.59 4.59 -23.95
C SER A 326 8.30 5.25 -25.30
N ALA A 327 9.35 5.38 -26.12
CA ALA A 327 9.23 5.95 -27.45
C ALA A 327 10.19 5.26 -28.43
N PRO A 328 9.78 5.02 -29.68
CA PRO A 328 10.68 4.59 -30.74
C PRO A 328 11.58 5.76 -31.17
N VAL A 329 12.82 5.45 -31.57
CA VAL A 329 13.78 6.42 -32.09
C VAL A 329 14.43 5.80 -33.31
N LEU A 330 14.06 6.27 -34.51
CA LEU A 330 14.61 5.76 -35.76
C LEU A 330 15.90 6.49 -36.14
N GLU A 331 16.86 5.74 -36.66
CA GLU A 331 18.11 6.23 -37.24
C GLU A 331 18.22 5.71 -38.67
N LEU A 332 18.75 6.54 -39.57
CA LEU A 332 19.03 6.20 -40.96
C LEU A 332 20.39 6.74 -41.37
N ASN A 333 21.22 5.88 -41.93
CA ASN A 333 22.50 6.24 -42.52
C ASN A 333 22.55 5.79 -43.98
N LYS A 334 22.82 6.72 -44.88
CA LYS A 334 22.93 6.46 -46.30
C LYS A 334 24.37 6.63 -46.76
N THR A 335 24.87 5.66 -47.50
CA THR A 335 26.20 5.70 -48.10
C THR A 335 26.15 5.36 -49.58
N ALA A 336 27.17 5.78 -50.32
CA ALA A 336 27.36 5.42 -51.72
C ALA A 336 28.65 4.61 -51.85
N SER A 337 28.63 3.60 -52.72
CA SER A 337 29.80 2.74 -53.03
C SER A 337 30.98 3.49 -53.63
N LYS A 338 30.74 4.68 -54.20
CA LYS A 338 31.75 5.57 -54.78
C LYS A 338 31.41 7.02 -54.43
N THR A 339 32.44 7.85 -54.25
CA THR A 339 32.29 9.31 -54.11
C THR A 339 32.32 10.04 -55.46
N HIS A 340 32.81 9.37 -56.51
CA HIS A 340 32.90 9.87 -57.87
C HIS A 340 32.56 8.76 -58.88
N VAL A 341 31.94 9.12 -60.01
CA VAL A 341 31.48 8.17 -61.05
C VAL A 341 31.62 8.75 -62.45
N ASP A 342 31.89 7.89 -63.43
CA ASP A 342 31.83 8.25 -64.84
C ASP A 342 30.40 8.00 -65.39
N PRO A 343 29.91 8.78 -66.36
CA PRO A 343 28.65 8.48 -67.04
C PRO A 343 28.65 7.07 -67.64
N GLY A 344 27.65 6.25 -67.28
CA GLY A 344 27.55 4.83 -67.62
C GLY A 344 27.97 3.87 -66.51
N ASP A 345 28.67 4.35 -65.47
CA ASP A 345 29.05 3.53 -64.31
C ASP A 345 27.83 3.04 -63.54
N THR A 346 27.99 1.90 -62.86
CA THR A 346 27.09 1.50 -61.79
C THR A 346 27.48 2.15 -60.47
N LEU A 347 26.45 2.51 -59.71
CA LEU A 347 26.54 3.11 -58.39
C LEU A 347 25.54 2.41 -57.47
N THR A 348 26.03 1.87 -56.35
CA THR A 348 25.19 1.29 -55.31
C THR A 348 25.11 2.22 -54.12
N TYR A 349 23.89 2.49 -53.66
CA TYR A 349 23.57 3.14 -52.39
C TYR A 349 23.22 2.08 -51.33
N THR A 350 23.73 2.25 -50.12
CA THR A 350 23.41 1.40 -48.96
C THR A 350 22.70 2.24 -47.90
N LEU A 351 21.60 1.73 -47.37
CA LEU A 351 20.76 2.39 -46.37
C LEU A 351 20.73 1.49 -45.12
N ASP A 352 21.45 1.90 -44.08
CA ASP A 352 21.44 1.25 -42.78
C ASP A 352 20.44 1.94 -41.86
N TYR A 353 19.56 1.18 -41.23
CA TYR A 353 18.53 1.73 -40.35
C TYR A 353 18.49 1.00 -39.00
N LYS A 354 18.01 1.71 -37.97
CA LYS A 354 17.94 1.19 -36.59
C LYS A 354 16.82 1.85 -35.81
N ASN A 355 16.18 1.12 -34.90
CA ASN A 355 15.35 1.69 -33.83
C ASN A 355 16.13 1.66 -32.50
N THR A 356 16.72 2.80 -32.10
CA THR A 356 17.44 2.97 -30.83
C THR A 356 16.54 3.30 -29.64
N GLY A 357 15.25 3.52 -29.90
CA GLY A 357 14.25 3.77 -28.87
C GLY A 357 13.94 2.53 -28.03
N ASN A 358 13.19 2.72 -26.95
CA ASN A 358 12.79 1.66 -26.03
C ASN A 358 11.35 1.16 -26.25
N ASP A 359 10.72 1.62 -27.34
CA ASP A 359 9.41 1.16 -27.83
C ASP A 359 9.51 0.67 -29.29
N GLN A 360 8.52 -0.11 -29.72
CA GLN A 360 8.37 -0.56 -31.09
C GLN A 360 7.94 0.59 -32.02
N ALA A 361 8.62 0.76 -33.16
CA ALA A 361 8.15 1.61 -34.23
C ALA A 361 7.20 0.80 -35.12
N THR A 362 5.95 1.27 -35.30
CA THR A 362 4.93 0.54 -36.06
C THR A 362 4.80 1.02 -37.49
N SER A 363 4.57 0.10 -38.43
CA SER A 363 4.41 0.41 -39.87
C SER A 363 5.57 1.25 -40.42
N VAL A 364 6.81 0.80 -40.18
CA VAL A 364 8.02 1.48 -40.61
C VAL A 364 8.17 1.41 -42.12
N LYS A 365 8.31 2.57 -42.75
CA LYS A 365 8.53 2.72 -44.19
C LYS A 365 9.88 3.37 -44.45
N LEU A 366 10.64 2.77 -45.37
CA LEU A 366 11.92 3.29 -45.85
C LEU A 366 11.79 3.64 -47.34
N GLU A 367 12.22 4.84 -47.73
CA GLU A 367 12.17 5.33 -49.11
C GLU A 367 13.52 5.88 -49.55
N ASP A 368 13.90 5.62 -50.80
CA ASP A 368 15.07 6.15 -51.48
C ASP A 368 14.61 6.90 -52.74
N HIS A 369 14.86 8.21 -52.79
CA HIS A 369 14.49 9.09 -53.89
C HIS A 369 15.66 9.30 -54.84
N LEU A 370 15.69 8.48 -55.90
CA LEU A 370 16.76 8.50 -56.89
C LEU A 370 16.78 9.82 -57.66
N PRO A 371 17.98 10.38 -57.93
CA PRO A 371 18.12 11.55 -58.78
C PRO A 371 17.68 11.25 -60.23
N SER A 372 17.25 12.26 -60.98
CA SER A 372 16.81 12.08 -62.38
C SER A 372 17.90 11.60 -63.34
N ASP A 373 19.17 11.73 -62.93
CA ASP A 373 20.36 11.43 -63.73
C ASP A 373 20.86 9.99 -63.56
N VAL A 374 20.07 9.13 -62.94
CA VAL A 374 20.36 7.70 -62.83
C VAL A 374 19.18 6.85 -63.31
N THR A 375 19.47 5.64 -63.76
CA THR A 375 18.48 4.63 -64.12
C THR A 375 18.53 3.48 -63.11
N PHE A 376 17.39 3.10 -62.54
CA PHE A 376 17.31 1.98 -61.60
C PHE A 376 17.75 0.65 -62.24
N ILE A 377 18.61 -0.10 -61.56
CA ILE A 377 19.00 -1.48 -61.95
C ILE A 377 18.32 -2.50 -61.04
N SER A 378 18.56 -2.41 -59.73
CA SER A 378 18.09 -3.41 -58.76
C SER A 378 18.09 -2.87 -57.34
N ALA A 379 17.34 -3.49 -56.45
CA ALA A 379 17.32 -3.19 -55.02
C ALA A 379 17.24 -4.47 -54.18
N SER A 380 17.45 -4.36 -52.87
CA SER A 380 17.19 -5.45 -51.92
C SER A 380 15.76 -6.00 -52.06
N PRO A 381 15.54 -7.31 -51.84
CA PRO A 381 14.21 -7.93 -51.89
C PRO A 381 13.17 -7.20 -51.03
N GLY A 382 11.90 -7.25 -51.45
CA GLY A 382 10.80 -6.56 -50.76
C GLY A 382 10.64 -5.08 -51.14
N SER A 383 11.51 -4.54 -52.02
CA SER A 383 11.35 -3.20 -52.56
C SER A 383 10.18 -3.11 -53.54
N THR A 384 9.47 -1.98 -53.54
CA THR A 384 8.61 -1.54 -54.65
C THR A 384 9.18 -0.29 -55.29
N VAL A 385 9.09 -0.18 -56.62
CA VAL A 385 9.62 0.95 -57.39
C VAL A 385 8.48 1.66 -58.08
N SER A 386 8.35 2.96 -57.85
CA SER A 386 7.35 3.82 -58.49
C SER A 386 8.00 5.13 -58.93
N GLY A 387 8.18 5.30 -60.24
CA GLY A 387 8.95 6.42 -60.78
C GLY A 387 10.42 6.35 -60.34
N ASN A 388 10.91 7.41 -59.70
CA ASN A 388 12.27 7.49 -59.15
C ASN A 388 12.34 7.14 -57.66
N VAL A 389 11.27 6.62 -57.05
CA VAL A 389 11.25 6.25 -55.64
C VAL A 389 11.30 4.74 -55.48
N VAL A 390 12.29 4.25 -54.73
CA VAL A 390 12.39 2.87 -54.27
C VAL A 390 11.93 2.83 -52.82
N SER A 391 10.98 1.97 -52.47
CA SER A 391 10.41 1.92 -51.12
C SER A 391 10.34 0.51 -50.55
N TRP A 392 10.54 0.38 -49.25
CA TRP A 392 10.36 -0.85 -48.47
C TRP A 392 9.36 -0.61 -47.36
N ASP A 393 8.41 -1.54 -47.23
CA ASP A 393 7.60 -1.69 -46.02
C ASP A 393 8.35 -2.68 -45.10
N LEU A 394 8.88 -2.14 -44.01
CA LEU A 394 9.65 -2.92 -43.04
C LEU A 394 8.76 -3.51 -41.95
N GLY A 395 7.45 -3.23 -41.96
CA GLY A 395 6.53 -3.62 -40.90
C GLY A 395 6.89 -2.99 -39.56
N ASP A 396 6.73 -3.75 -38.48
CA ASP A 396 7.07 -3.27 -37.15
C ASP A 396 8.57 -3.49 -36.86
N LEU A 397 9.24 -2.44 -36.39
CA LEU A 397 10.66 -2.48 -36.01
C LEU A 397 10.79 -2.39 -34.48
N PRO A 398 11.08 -3.52 -33.79
CA PRO A 398 11.23 -3.53 -32.34
C PRO A 398 12.29 -2.53 -31.85
N GLY A 399 12.07 -1.94 -30.69
CA GLY A 399 13.07 -1.11 -30.01
C GLY A 399 14.27 -1.91 -29.51
N GLY A 400 15.12 -1.29 -28.70
CA GLY A 400 16.28 -1.95 -28.10
C GLY A 400 17.47 -2.11 -29.06
N GLY A 401 17.49 -1.35 -30.16
CA GLY A 401 18.60 -1.33 -31.10
C GLY A 401 18.47 -2.29 -32.28
N THR A 402 17.28 -2.82 -32.56
CA THR A 402 17.03 -3.63 -33.76
C THR A 402 17.40 -2.82 -35.01
N SER A 403 18.17 -3.42 -35.91
CA SER A 403 18.73 -2.78 -37.09
C SER A 403 18.62 -3.65 -38.34
N GLY A 404 18.68 -3.03 -39.51
CA GLY A 404 18.76 -3.70 -40.80
C GLY A 404 19.49 -2.85 -41.84
N SER A 405 19.67 -3.40 -43.03
CA SER A 405 20.35 -2.73 -44.14
C SER A 405 19.74 -3.16 -45.47
N VAL A 406 19.52 -2.20 -46.38
CA VAL A 406 19.09 -2.44 -47.77
C VAL A 406 19.96 -1.67 -48.74
N PHE A 407 19.96 -2.08 -50.01
CA PHE A 407 20.71 -1.40 -51.06
C PHE A 407 19.85 -1.09 -52.30
N VAL A 408 20.27 -0.06 -53.05
CA VAL A 408 19.79 0.27 -54.40
C VAL A 408 20.98 0.41 -55.33
N THR A 409 20.97 -0.28 -56.45
CA THR A 409 21.96 -0.13 -57.52
C THR A 409 21.33 0.57 -58.71
N VAL A 410 22.03 1.57 -59.22
CA VAL A 410 21.61 2.39 -60.37
C VAL A 410 22.73 2.48 -61.39
N GLN A 411 22.39 2.76 -62.64
CA GLN A 411 23.32 3.18 -63.67
C GLN A 411 23.31 4.71 -63.77
N VAL A 412 24.48 5.33 -63.80
CA VAL A 412 24.62 6.77 -64.07
C VAL A 412 24.30 7.01 -65.53
N ASN A 413 23.36 7.90 -65.83
CA ASN A 413 22.97 8.20 -67.20
C ASN A 413 24.15 8.79 -67.98
N SER A 414 24.17 8.62 -69.31
CA SER A 414 25.22 9.16 -70.18
C SER A 414 24.58 9.79 -71.42
N PRO A 415 25.05 10.97 -71.88
CA PRO A 415 26.12 11.78 -71.28
C PRO A 415 25.65 12.63 -70.09
N LEU A 416 26.57 13.00 -69.20
CA LEU A 416 26.37 14.02 -68.15
C LEU A 416 27.52 15.01 -68.17
N THR A 417 27.29 16.22 -67.65
CA THR A 417 28.31 17.28 -67.56
C THR A 417 29.30 16.99 -66.42
N ASP A 418 30.57 17.32 -66.67
CA ASP A 418 31.64 17.19 -65.67
C ASP A 418 31.34 18.05 -64.43
N GLY A 419 31.59 17.50 -63.25
CA GLY A 419 31.34 18.15 -61.96
C GLY A 419 29.87 18.17 -61.52
N LYS A 420 28.94 17.54 -62.27
CA LYS A 420 27.54 17.41 -61.83
C LYS A 420 27.45 16.60 -60.53
N ILE A 421 26.66 17.06 -59.56
CA ILE A 421 26.44 16.35 -58.30
C ILE A 421 25.14 15.54 -58.38
N LEU A 422 25.22 14.24 -58.10
CA LEU A 422 24.10 13.35 -57.91
C LEU A 422 23.68 13.40 -56.43
N HIS A 423 22.61 14.12 -56.14
CA HIS A 423 22.02 14.18 -54.80
C HIS A 423 21.03 13.02 -54.64
N ASN A 424 21.34 12.06 -53.77
CA ASN A 424 20.41 10.98 -53.46
C ASN A 424 19.93 11.07 -52.01
N LEU A 425 18.60 11.13 -51.81
CA LEU A 425 17.97 11.35 -50.52
C LEU A 425 17.14 10.12 -50.13
N ALA A 426 17.36 9.62 -48.92
CA ALA A 426 16.52 8.60 -48.31
C ALA A 426 15.78 9.13 -47.09
N SER A 427 14.64 8.52 -46.78
CA SER A 427 13.85 8.79 -45.58
C SER A 427 13.37 7.49 -44.94
N ILE A 428 13.36 7.43 -43.60
CA ILE A 428 12.68 6.39 -42.83
C ILE A 428 11.67 7.03 -41.90
N ALA A 429 10.45 6.50 -41.87
CA ALA A 429 9.37 7.00 -41.02
C ALA A 429 8.56 5.83 -40.45
N SER A 430 7.73 6.11 -39.46
CA SER A 430 6.74 5.15 -38.95
C SER A 430 5.41 5.85 -38.72
N ALA A 431 4.38 5.12 -38.27
CA ALA A 431 3.10 5.72 -37.92
C ALA A 431 3.21 6.74 -36.77
N THR A 432 4.23 6.61 -35.90
CA THR A 432 4.40 7.41 -34.68
C THR A 432 5.69 8.26 -34.67
N VAL A 433 6.61 8.05 -35.61
CA VAL A 433 7.90 8.76 -35.72
C VAL A 433 7.96 9.56 -37.01
N GLN A 434 8.28 10.85 -36.89
CA GLN A 434 8.49 11.72 -38.04
C GLN A 434 9.63 11.22 -38.94
N PRO A 435 9.62 11.54 -40.25
CA PRO A 435 10.66 11.08 -41.17
C PRO A 435 12.06 11.52 -40.75
N VAL A 436 12.97 10.55 -40.67
CA VAL A 436 14.41 10.75 -40.50
C VAL A 436 15.06 10.66 -41.86
N LEU A 437 15.80 11.70 -42.23
CA LEU A 437 16.40 11.84 -43.56
C LEU A 437 17.89 11.52 -43.52
N SER A 438 18.39 10.91 -44.61
CA SER A 438 19.81 10.73 -44.84
C SER A 438 20.12 10.87 -46.32
N SER A 439 21.12 11.68 -46.67
CA SER A 439 21.49 11.96 -48.06
C SER A 439 22.97 11.70 -48.31
N VAL A 440 23.29 11.37 -49.54
CA VAL A 440 24.68 11.24 -50.00
C VAL A 440 24.83 11.86 -51.38
N ASP A 441 25.94 12.55 -51.58
CA ASP A 441 26.30 13.23 -52.82
C ASP A 441 27.42 12.48 -53.53
N VAL A 442 27.29 12.31 -54.84
CA VAL A 442 28.32 11.69 -55.70
C VAL A 442 28.61 12.60 -56.88
N THR A 443 29.88 12.90 -57.13
CA THR A 443 30.28 13.81 -58.22
C THR A 443 30.51 13.03 -59.51
N VAL A 444 29.99 13.53 -60.63
CA VAL A 444 30.21 12.97 -61.96
C VAL A 444 31.52 13.50 -62.53
N TYR A 445 32.38 12.60 -63.02
CA TYR A 445 33.53 12.93 -63.84
C TYR A 445 33.28 12.52 -65.28
N SER A 446 33.35 13.47 -66.20
CA SER A 446 33.06 13.22 -67.61
C SER A 446 34.13 13.86 -68.49
N GLN A 447 34.66 13.11 -69.45
CA GLN A 447 35.63 13.64 -70.41
C GLN A 447 35.13 13.45 -71.84
N PRO A 448 35.13 14.49 -72.69
CA PRO A 448 34.87 14.32 -74.12
C PRO A 448 36.07 13.61 -74.77
N VAL A 449 35.78 12.76 -75.75
CA VAL A 449 36.79 12.09 -76.59
C VAL A 449 36.34 12.28 -78.02
N LEU A 450 37.08 13.09 -78.79
CA LEU A 450 36.73 13.40 -80.17
C LEU A 450 37.49 12.50 -81.13
N GLU A 451 36.77 11.84 -82.01
CA GLU A 451 37.29 11.09 -83.15
C GLU A 451 37.01 11.88 -84.43
N LEU A 452 37.99 11.91 -85.34
CA LEU A 452 37.89 12.53 -86.66
C LEU A 452 38.46 11.59 -87.72
N ILE A 453 37.68 11.36 -88.77
CA ILE A 453 38.06 10.56 -89.93
C ILE A 453 37.97 11.46 -91.15
N LYS A 454 39.09 11.57 -91.91
CA LYS A 454 39.15 12.25 -93.19
C LYS A 454 39.30 11.24 -94.32
N THR A 455 38.37 11.25 -95.26
CA THR A 455 38.44 10.42 -96.48
C THR A 455 38.43 11.30 -97.72
N ALA A 456 39.14 10.86 -98.76
CA ALA A 456 39.10 11.47 -100.08
C ALA A 456 38.19 10.63 -100.99
N ALA A 457 37.33 11.27 -101.78
CA ALA A 457 36.45 10.57 -102.71
C ALA A 457 37.23 9.84 -103.83
N GLN A 458 38.47 10.25 -104.10
CA GLN A 458 39.33 9.67 -105.13
C GLN A 458 40.76 9.56 -104.61
N SER A 459 41.45 8.47 -104.94
CA SER A 459 42.87 8.27 -104.60
C SER A 459 43.83 8.86 -105.63
N HIS A 460 43.34 9.22 -106.82
CA HIS A 460 44.09 9.81 -107.92
C HIS A 460 43.22 10.87 -108.61
N VAL A 461 43.81 12.01 -108.97
CA VAL A 461 43.16 13.12 -109.67
C VAL A 461 44.12 13.73 -110.68
N ASN A 462 43.60 14.28 -111.77
CA ASN A 462 44.38 15.07 -112.72
C ASN A 462 44.41 16.55 -112.31
N PRO A 463 45.41 17.34 -112.77
CA PRO A 463 45.39 18.79 -112.60
C PRO A 463 44.10 19.41 -113.17
N GLY A 464 43.35 20.12 -112.33
CA GLY A 464 42.06 20.75 -112.68
C GLY A 464 40.82 20.02 -112.17
N ASP A 465 40.94 18.79 -111.68
CA ASP A 465 39.82 18.04 -111.10
C ASP A 465 39.43 18.59 -109.72
N ILE A 466 38.14 18.48 -109.38
CA ILE A 466 37.63 18.80 -108.04
C ILE A 466 37.79 17.57 -107.15
N LEU A 467 38.62 17.67 -106.11
CA LEU A 467 38.79 16.63 -105.10
C LEU A 467 37.87 16.89 -103.90
N LEU A 468 36.93 15.98 -103.66
CA LEU A 468 36.03 16.03 -102.51
C LEU A 468 36.63 15.28 -101.32
N TYR A 469 36.68 15.93 -100.16
CA TYR A 469 36.99 15.30 -98.87
C TYR A 469 35.74 15.20 -98.01
N THR A 470 35.60 14.10 -97.27
CA THR A 470 34.57 13.92 -96.24
C THR A 470 35.24 13.86 -94.88
N LEU A 471 34.77 14.69 -93.95
CA LEU A 471 35.21 14.75 -92.57
C LEU A 471 34.08 14.21 -91.69
N GLU A 472 34.24 13.01 -91.14
CA GLU A 472 33.31 12.42 -90.19
C GLU A 472 33.89 12.58 -88.78
N TYR A 473 33.13 13.17 -87.87
CA TYR A 473 33.54 13.38 -86.49
C TYR A 473 32.53 12.80 -85.52
N LYS A 474 32.99 12.36 -84.35
CA LYS A 474 32.15 11.81 -83.28
C LYS A 474 32.76 12.12 -81.92
N ASN A 475 31.94 12.54 -80.96
CA ASN A 475 32.34 12.51 -79.55
C ASN A 475 31.99 11.12 -78.99
N THR A 476 33.00 10.28 -78.76
CA THR A 476 32.89 8.96 -78.15
C THR A 476 33.12 8.98 -76.63
N GLY A 477 33.43 10.16 -76.07
CA GLY A 477 33.61 10.35 -74.63
C GLY A 477 32.30 10.44 -73.86
N THR A 478 32.41 10.48 -72.53
CA THR A 478 31.28 10.53 -71.60
C THR A 478 30.83 11.95 -71.29
N GLY A 479 31.66 12.94 -71.60
CA GLY A 479 31.39 14.37 -71.39
C GLY A 479 30.99 15.11 -72.66
N GLN A 480 30.27 16.22 -72.51
CA GLN A 480 29.97 17.13 -73.62
C GLN A 480 31.24 17.88 -74.06
N ALA A 481 31.60 17.81 -75.34
CA ALA A 481 32.63 18.67 -75.91
C ALA A 481 32.04 20.06 -76.18
N THR A 482 32.71 21.11 -75.73
CA THR A 482 32.29 22.51 -75.95
C THR A 482 33.38 23.29 -76.68
N GLY A 483 32.99 24.17 -77.60
CA GLY A 483 33.94 24.99 -78.36
C GLY A 483 34.78 24.17 -79.34
N VAL A 484 34.19 23.16 -79.97
CA VAL A 484 34.91 22.28 -80.90
C VAL A 484 35.17 23.03 -82.21
N THR A 485 36.44 23.17 -82.55
CA THR A 485 36.86 23.71 -83.85
C THR A 485 37.45 22.58 -84.69
N LEU A 486 36.88 22.36 -85.87
CA LEU A 486 37.44 21.46 -86.88
C LEU A 486 38.23 22.30 -87.88
N GLU A 487 39.48 21.92 -88.17
CA GLU A 487 40.28 22.59 -89.19
C GLU A 487 40.83 21.58 -90.19
N ASP A 488 40.70 21.91 -91.47
CA ASP A 488 41.33 21.17 -92.55
C ASP A 488 42.39 22.03 -93.25
N HIS A 489 43.65 21.59 -93.17
CA HIS A 489 44.77 22.25 -93.82
C HIS A 489 44.92 21.72 -95.25
N LEU A 490 44.56 22.57 -96.21
CA LEU A 490 44.68 22.27 -97.62
C LEU A 490 46.16 22.30 -98.06
N PRO A 491 46.64 21.30 -98.83
CA PRO A 491 47.97 21.32 -99.44
C PRO A 491 48.18 22.54 -100.34
N GLY A 492 49.42 23.03 -100.47
CA GLY A 492 49.71 24.27 -101.22
C GLY A 492 49.42 24.23 -102.73
N ASN A 493 49.14 23.06 -103.29
CA ASN A 493 48.82 22.83 -104.70
C ASN A 493 47.32 22.56 -104.96
N VAL A 494 46.44 22.79 -103.97
CA VAL A 494 44.99 22.76 -104.17
C VAL A 494 44.38 24.13 -103.90
N THR A 495 43.33 24.47 -104.64
CA THR A 495 42.53 25.68 -104.42
C THR A 495 41.21 25.30 -103.77
N PHE A 496 40.84 25.98 -102.68
CA PHE A 496 39.53 25.78 -102.05
C PHE A 496 38.40 26.11 -103.03
N VAL A 497 37.44 25.20 -103.17
CA VAL A 497 36.25 25.40 -104.02
C VAL A 497 35.04 25.75 -103.17
N SER A 498 34.66 24.85 -102.26
CA SER A 498 33.54 25.04 -101.35
C SER A 498 33.62 24.06 -100.17
N ALA A 499 32.86 24.37 -99.11
CA ALA A 499 32.62 23.48 -97.98
C ALA A 499 31.13 23.52 -97.63
N THR A 500 30.61 22.39 -97.17
CA THR A 500 29.27 22.30 -96.58
C THR A 500 29.34 22.51 -95.06
N GLY A 501 28.19 22.69 -94.39
CA GLY A 501 28.13 22.75 -92.93
C GLY A 501 28.68 24.04 -92.31
N GLY A 502 28.75 25.14 -93.09
CA GLY A 502 29.21 26.44 -92.58
C GLY A 502 30.73 26.60 -92.52
N GLY A 503 31.50 25.70 -93.16
CA GLY A 503 32.96 25.81 -93.24
C GLY A 503 33.39 27.09 -93.96
N THR A 504 34.33 27.82 -93.38
CA THR A 504 34.87 29.06 -93.94
C THR A 504 36.36 28.91 -94.22
N ALA A 505 36.80 29.37 -95.39
CA ALA A 505 38.20 29.30 -95.80
C ALA A 505 38.92 30.62 -95.49
N SER A 506 40.09 30.53 -94.85
CA SER A 506 41.01 31.64 -94.65
C SER A 506 42.41 31.19 -95.04
N GLY A 507 42.91 31.68 -96.19
CA GLY A 507 44.14 31.17 -96.79
C GLY A 507 44.00 29.69 -97.19
N SER A 508 44.87 28.83 -96.66
CA SER A 508 44.88 27.38 -96.92
C SER A 508 44.19 26.55 -95.84
N ILE A 509 43.45 27.17 -94.91
CA ILE A 509 42.75 26.47 -93.82
C ILE A 509 41.25 26.65 -94.02
N VAL A 510 40.51 25.54 -93.95
CA VAL A 510 39.05 25.55 -93.86
C VAL A 510 38.67 25.19 -92.43
N SER A 511 37.90 26.05 -91.76
CA SER A 511 37.53 25.85 -90.36
C SER A 511 36.01 25.79 -90.17
N TRP A 512 35.56 24.95 -89.25
CA TRP A 512 34.17 24.83 -88.77
C TRP A 512 34.12 25.00 -87.25
N ASN A 513 33.15 25.75 -86.76
CA ASN A 513 32.79 25.80 -85.34
C ASN A 513 31.58 24.88 -85.15
N ILE A 514 31.74 23.83 -84.34
CA ILE A 514 30.77 22.72 -84.21
C ILE A 514 30.27 22.62 -82.77
#